data_AF-A0A7X3NQY8-F1
#
_entry.id   AF-A0A7X3NQY8-F1
#
_cell.length_a   1.000
_cell.length_b   1.000
_cell.length_c   1.000
_cell.angle_alpha   90.00
_cell.angle_beta   90.00
_cell.angle_gamma   90.00
#
_symmetry.space_group_name_H-M   'P 1'
#
loop_
_entity.id
_entity.type
_entity.pdbx_description
1 polymer ?
#
loop_
_entity_poly.entity_id
_entity_poly.type
_entity_poly.pdbx_seq_one_letter_code
_entity_poly.pdbx_strand_id
1 'polypeptide(L)'
;IDYFPIQLNFDVCKNLTLSTFYEYLYEQMREEIEAVFQGRGCVPSEALRGFLEGTTLTNHLSMMTFFKRFARFLDAEYGGQQVVLVIDEFDGIPQVALSDFLHTLRHIYIAGKPRCPHSVGIIGVKSIAQLNYDRSISPFNIQDEFHLPNFTLEQVQELLGQYTGEVGQAFVPEVIAAIHKQTAGQPVLVNRFAQILTEELDIPKSEPITMVHFSKAHAQLLHERNTNIEHLTTNIRKNPRFESVLMRIMARDEGVDFNMDDDIINELAMYGVIKRARDGMCEILNPIYLYRIMRTFKPTLNGLEHQYLPGGADEEFLNYITPTEQIDMGALLDNFQDFIARAGFKILQVPDTPQESVGRHLLLAYLDQFVKSIGGFMHIEVQTGRGRMDIIIIHNQQKYIVETKIWRGTSRYQAGKKQLAAYLRAEGVTEGYYIVFDHREKPEPRVETETIEDLTIRSYVIPVMQELPSKVQSASGMQ
;
A
#
# COMPACT_ATOMS: atom_id res chain seq x y z
N ILE A 1 -41.46 2.80 -5.19
CA ILE A 1 -40.84 1.54 -5.65
C ILE A 1 -40.16 0.99 -4.42
N ASP A 2 -40.59 -0.18 -3.96
CA ASP A 2 -39.98 -0.81 -2.81
C ASP A 2 -39.05 -1.92 -3.31
N TYR A 3 -37.82 -1.95 -2.79
CA TYR A 3 -36.78 -2.85 -3.24
C TYR A 3 -36.77 -4.12 -2.38
N PHE A 4 -36.43 -5.26 -2.97
CA PHE A 4 -36.21 -6.51 -2.25
C PHE A 4 -34.70 -6.83 -2.29
N PRO A 5 -33.92 -6.48 -1.25
CA PRO A 5 -32.49 -6.72 -1.23
C PRO A 5 -32.20 -8.21 -1.01
N ILE A 6 -31.18 -8.74 -1.67
CA ILE A 6 -30.62 -10.07 -1.40
C ILE A 6 -29.10 -9.86 -1.30
N GLN A 7 -28.50 -10.18 -0.15
CA GLN A 7 -27.07 -10.02 0.07
C GLN A 7 -26.37 -11.38 0.02
N LEU A 8 -25.40 -11.55 -0.87
CA LEU A 8 -24.65 -12.79 -1.03
C LEU A 8 -23.18 -12.55 -0.70
N ASN A 9 -22.51 -13.55 -0.16
CA ASN A 9 -21.06 -13.54 0.04
C ASN A 9 -20.42 -14.84 -0.49
N PHE A 10 -19.34 -14.73 -1.25
CA PHE A 10 -18.67 -15.87 -1.89
C PHE A 10 -17.23 -16.16 -1.38
N ASP A 11 -16.87 -15.69 -0.20
CA ASP A 11 -15.55 -15.89 0.42
C ASP A 11 -15.10 -17.37 0.47
N VAL A 12 -16.03 -18.30 0.72
CA VAL A 12 -15.78 -19.74 0.83
C VAL A 12 -16.00 -20.52 -0.47
N CYS A 13 -16.30 -19.86 -1.59
CA CYS A 13 -16.73 -20.54 -2.80
C CYS A 13 -15.59 -21.00 -3.73
N LYS A 14 -14.37 -20.49 -3.55
CA LYS A 14 -13.30 -20.53 -4.58
C LYS A 14 -12.95 -21.91 -5.12
N ASN A 15 -13.01 -22.93 -4.27
CA ASN A 15 -12.61 -24.31 -4.62
C ASN A 15 -13.82 -25.26 -4.75
N LEU A 16 -15.04 -24.73 -4.79
CA LEU A 16 -16.24 -25.56 -4.93
C LEU A 16 -16.38 -26.12 -6.34
N THR A 17 -17.00 -27.30 -6.42
CA THR A 17 -17.46 -27.83 -7.70
C THR A 17 -18.64 -26.99 -8.22
N LEU A 18 -18.92 -27.09 -9.52
CA LEU A 18 -20.02 -26.35 -10.14
C LEU A 18 -21.37 -26.60 -9.44
N SER A 19 -21.71 -27.87 -9.15
CA SER A 19 -22.97 -28.21 -8.49
C SER A 19 -23.03 -27.67 -7.06
N THR A 20 -21.95 -27.87 -6.29
CA THR A 20 -21.88 -27.38 -4.90
C THR A 20 -21.96 -25.85 -4.82
N PHE A 21 -21.41 -25.14 -5.81
CA PHE A 21 -21.53 -23.69 -5.88
C PHE A 21 -22.99 -23.24 -6.06
N TYR A 22 -23.73 -23.85 -7.00
CA TYR A 22 -25.15 -23.47 -7.20
C TYR A 22 -26.02 -23.89 -6.02
N GLU A 23 -25.75 -25.03 -5.38
CA GLU A 23 -26.42 -25.43 -4.13
C GLU A 23 -26.18 -24.39 -3.02
N TYR A 24 -24.92 -23.98 -2.83
CA TYR A 24 -24.56 -22.96 -1.85
C TYR A 24 -25.21 -21.60 -2.14
N LEU A 25 -25.15 -21.15 -3.40
CA LEU A 25 -25.81 -19.93 -3.87
C LEU A 25 -27.31 -19.95 -3.55
N TYR A 26 -27.96 -21.10 -3.73
CA TYR A 26 -29.38 -21.24 -3.45
C TYR A 26 -29.71 -21.12 -1.97
N GLU A 27 -28.96 -21.81 -1.12
CA GLU A 27 -29.18 -21.74 0.33
C GLU A 27 -29.02 -20.30 0.83
N GLN A 28 -27.97 -19.59 0.39
CA GLN A 28 -27.81 -18.17 0.72
C GLN A 28 -28.98 -17.32 0.24
N MET A 29 -29.43 -17.47 -1.01
CA MET A 29 -30.60 -16.73 -1.50
C MET A 29 -31.86 -17.02 -0.68
N ARG A 30 -32.07 -18.29 -0.29
CA ARG A 30 -33.23 -18.71 0.50
C ARG A 30 -33.20 -18.07 1.89
N GLU A 31 -32.08 -18.17 2.59
CA GLU A 31 -31.87 -17.58 3.92
C GLU A 31 -32.09 -16.06 3.90
N GLU A 32 -31.55 -15.37 2.91
CA GLU A 32 -31.71 -13.92 2.75
C GLU A 32 -33.16 -13.52 2.43
N ILE A 33 -33.85 -14.27 1.56
CA ILE A 33 -35.26 -14.03 1.27
C ILE A 33 -36.08 -14.17 2.56
N GLU A 34 -35.84 -15.23 3.34
CA GLU A 34 -36.50 -15.44 4.63
C GLU A 34 -36.17 -14.30 5.63
N ALA A 35 -34.92 -13.87 5.72
CA ALA A 35 -34.47 -12.78 6.57
C ALA A 35 -35.15 -11.44 6.22
N VAL A 36 -35.33 -11.13 4.93
CA VAL A 36 -36.05 -9.92 4.49
C VAL A 36 -37.50 -9.94 4.93
N PHE A 37 -38.18 -11.08 4.82
CA PHE A 37 -39.56 -11.19 5.30
C PHE A 37 -39.65 -11.04 6.81
N GLN A 38 -38.76 -11.72 7.56
CA GLN A 38 -38.69 -11.61 9.02
C GLN A 38 -38.42 -10.18 9.50
N GLY A 39 -37.45 -9.49 8.89
CA GLY A 39 -37.12 -8.10 9.22
C GLY A 39 -38.27 -7.11 8.95
N ARG A 40 -39.19 -7.46 8.04
CA ARG A 40 -40.41 -6.70 7.75
C ARG A 40 -41.60 -7.11 8.62
N GLY A 41 -41.44 -8.08 9.52
CA GLY A 41 -42.53 -8.62 10.34
C GLY A 41 -43.61 -9.34 9.52
N CYS A 42 -43.27 -9.81 8.31
CA CYS A 42 -44.16 -10.53 7.41
C CYS A 42 -43.70 -11.98 7.30
N VAL A 43 -44.62 -12.88 6.97
CA VAL A 43 -44.29 -14.28 6.72
C VAL A 43 -44.53 -14.57 5.24
N PRO A 44 -43.63 -15.28 4.53
CA PRO A 44 -43.88 -15.65 3.15
C PRO A 44 -45.17 -16.47 3.05
N SER A 45 -45.93 -16.24 1.99
CA SER A 45 -47.12 -17.02 1.66
C SER A 45 -46.78 -18.51 1.57
N GLU A 46 -47.78 -19.37 1.80
CA GLU A 46 -47.61 -20.82 1.70
C GLU A 46 -47.14 -21.25 0.30
N ALA A 47 -47.62 -20.58 -0.75
CA ALA A 47 -47.19 -20.81 -2.12
C ALA A 47 -45.71 -20.45 -2.33
N LEU A 48 -45.25 -19.31 -1.78
CA LEU A 48 -43.86 -18.91 -1.86
C LEU A 48 -42.95 -19.84 -1.04
N ARG A 49 -43.36 -20.27 0.15
CA ARG A 49 -42.60 -21.26 0.93
C ARG A 49 -42.49 -22.60 0.21
N GLY A 50 -43.58 -23.12 -0.34
CA GLY A 50 -43.53 -24.35 -1.12
C GLY A 50 -42.64 -24.24 -2.35
N PHE A 51 -42.57 -23.06 -2.98
CA PHE A 51 -41.62 -22.80 -4.07
C PHE A 51 -40.15 -22.79 -3.58
N LEU A 52 -39.86 -22.15 -2.44
CA LEU A 52 -38.52 -22.10 -1.85
C LEU A 52 -38.06 -23.47 -1.31
N GLU A 53 -38.95 -24.27 -0.72
CA GLU A 53 -38.60 -25.62 -0.24
C GLU A 53 -38.42 -26.61 -1.40
N GLY A 54 -39.17 -26.42 -2.50
CA GLY A 54 -39.15 -27.33 -3.64
C GLY A 54 -38.14 -26.99 -4.75
N THR A 55 -37.44 -25.86 -4.66
CA THR A 55 -36.48 -25.45 -5.69
C THR A 55 -35.09 -26.00 -5.43
N THR A 56 -34.45 -26.51 -6.49
CA THR A 56 -33.03 -26.88 -6.50
C THR A 56 -32.30 -26.14 -7.60
N LEU A 57 -31.20 -25.50 -7.23
CA LEU A 57 -30.34 -24.75 -8.14
C LEU A 57 -29.13 -25.63 -8.49
N THR A 58 -29.05 -26.08 -9.73
CA THR A 58 -28.02 -27.03 -10.18
C THR A 58 -27.04 -26.42 -11.17
N ASN A 59 -27.44 -25.32 -11.83
CA ASN A 59 -26.67 -24.63 -12.86
C ASN A 59 -27.25 -23.23 -13.16
N HIS A 60 -26.58 -22.49 -14.04
CA HIS A 60 -26.97 -21.14 -14.45
C HIS A 60 -28.39 -21.06 -15.06
N LEU A 61 -28.86 -22.10 -15.77
CA LEU A 61 -30.23 -22.13 -16.34
C LEU A 61 -31.30 -22.29 -15.27
N SER A 62 -31.04 -23.12 -14.25
CA SER A 62 -31.92 -23.25 -13.09
C SER A 62 -31.99 -21.94 -12.30
N MET A 63 -30.87 -21.21 -12.19
CA MET A 63 -30.82 -19.86 -11.61
C MET A 63 -31.67 -18.86 -12.39
N MET A 64 -31.55 -18.83 -13.71
CA MET A 64 -32.42 -17.99 -14.54
C MET A 64 -33.90 -18.32 -14.33
N THR A 65 -34.25 -19.60 -14.23
CA THR A 65 -35.63 -20.04 -14.02
C THR A 65 -36.15 -19.66 -12.64
N PHE A 66 -35.31 -19.77 -11.62
CA PHE A 66 -35.62 -19.33 -10.25
C PHE A 66 -36.01 -17.86 -10.24
N PHE A 67 -35.15 -16.96 -10.74
CA PHE A 67 -35.44 -15.53 -10.72
C PHE A 67 -36.71 -15.16 -11.49
N LYS A 68 -36.98 -15.82 -12.63
CA LYS A 68 -38.23 -15.62 -13.39
C LYS A 68 -39.46 -16.02 -12.58
N ARG A 69 -39.41 -17.12 -11.84
CA ARG A 69 -40.52 -17.59 -11.00
C ARG A 69 -40.68 -16.72 -9.77
N PHE A 70 -39.58 -16.38 -9.11
CA PHE A 70 -39.56 -15.52 -7.94
C PHE A 70 -40.15 -14.14 -8.24
N ALA A 71 -39.80 -13.54 -9.38
CA ALA A 71 -40.40 -12.28 -9.84
C ALA A 71 -41.93 -12.34 -9.95
N ARG A 72 -42.47 -13.47 -10.45
CA ARG A 72 -43.92 -13.66 -10.56
C ARG A 72 -44.61 -13.71 -9.21
N PHE A 73 -43.98 -14.32 -8.20
CA PHE A 73 -44.50 -14.31 -6.83
C PHE A 73 -44.50 -12.90 -6.26
N LEU A 74 -43.40 -12.14 -6.44
CA LEU A 74 -43.32 -10.74 -5.99
C LEU A 74 -44.35 -9.84 -6.69
N ASP A 75 -44.56 -10.01 -8.00
CA ASP A 75 -45.57 -9.28 -8.77
C ASP A 75 -47.00 -9.62 -8.33
N ALA A 76 -47.29 -10.90 -8.10
CA ALA A 76 -48.64 -11.36 -7.77
C ALA A 76 -49.07 -11.05 -6.33
N GLU A 77 -48.15 -11.15 -5.37
CA GLU A 77 -48.50 -11.16 -3.95
C GLU A 77 -47.87 -10.00 -3.15
N TYR A 78 -46.82 -9.36 -3.67
CA TYR A 78 -46.02 -8.38 -2.93
C TYR A 78 -45.81 -7.06 -3.68
N GLY A 79 -46.77 -6.68 -4.54
CA GLY A 79 -46.81 -5.37 -5.17
C GLY A 79 -45.71 -5.08 -6.19
N GLY A 80 -45.08 -6.13 -6.75
CA GLY A 80 -44.06 -5.99 -7.79
C GLY A 80 -42.74 -5.37 -7.31
N GLN A 81 -42.33 -5.77 -6.10
CA GLN A 81 -41.04 -5.36 -5.54
C GLN A 81 -39.87 -5.72 -6.45
N GLN A 82 -38.92 -4.80 -6.56
CA GLN A 82 -37.78 -4.95 -7.45
C GLN A 82 -36.61 -5.59 -6.70
N VAL A 83 -36.19 -6.78 -7.14
CA VAL A 83 -35.07 -7.50 -6.51
C VAL A 83 -33.75 -6.78 -6.79
N VAL A 84 -32.99 -6.47 -5.75
CA VAL A 84 -31.63 -5.92 -5.84
C VAL A 84 -30.68 -6.94 -5.24
N LEU A 85 -29.76 -7.44 -6.05
CA LEU A 85 -28.75 -8.39 -5.61
C LEU A 85 -27.47 -7.62 -5.25
N VAL A 86 -26.92 -7.85 -4.07
CA VAL A 86 -25.60 -7.33 -3.67
C VAL A 86 -24.72 -8.54 -3.41
N ILE A 87 -23.63 -8.67 -4.15
CA ILE A 87 -22.71 -9.80 -4.05
C ILE A 87 -21.37 -9.28 -3.55
N ASP A 88 -20.98 -9.73 -2.37
CA ASP A 88 -19.67 -9.49 -1.78
C ASP A 88 -18.70 -10.63 -2.08
N GLU A 89 -17.40 -10.33 -2.05
CA GLU A 89 -16.31 -11.28 -2.34
C GLU A 89 -16.49 -12.02 -3.68
N PHE A 90 -16.92 -11.30 -4.72
CA PHE A 90 -17.23 -11.86 -6.03
C PHE A 90 -16.06 -12.63 -6.68
N ASP A 91 -14.82 -12.27 -6.33
CA ASP A 91 -13.61 -12.98 -6.74
C ASP A 91 -13.55 -14.44 -6.25
N GLY A 92 -14.40 -14.81 -5.29
CA GLY A 92 -14.53 -16.15 -4.74
C GLY A 92 -15.33 -17.12 -5.61
N ILE A 93 -15.98 -16.69 -6.70
CA ILE A 93 -16.70 -17.60 -7.59
C ILE A 93 -15.73 -18.59 -8.27
N PRO A 94 -16.04 -19.90 -8.31
CA PRO A 94 -15.26 -20.87 -9.08
C PRO A 94 -15.12 -20.46 -10.55
N GLN A 95 -13.90 -20.57 -11.10
CA GLN A 95 -13.64 -20.20 -12.50
C GLN A 95 -14.57 -20.90 -13.49
N VAL A 96 -14.91 -22.17 -13.22
CA VAL A 96 -15.82 -22.98 -14.04
C VAL A 96 -17.27 -22.48 -14.04
N ALA A 97 -17.68 -21.71 -13.01
CA ALA A 97 -19.02 -21.17 -12.87
C ALA A 97 -19.14 -19.72 -13.36
N LEU A 98 -18.05 -18.96 -13.28
CA LEU A 98 -18.02 -17.51 -13.49
C LEU A 98 -18.61 -17.08 -14.83
N SER A 99 -18.17 -17.67 -15.94
CA SER A 99 -18.60 -17.26 -17.28
C SER A 99 -20.11 -17.43 -17.47
N ASP A 100 -20.64 -18.61 -17.18
CA ASP A 100 -22.06 -18.93 -17.30
C ASP A 100 -22.94 -18.10 -16.34
N PHE A 101 -22.44 -17.85 -15.12
CA PHE A 101 -23.10 -17.00 -14.14
C PHE A 101 -23.27 -15.57 -14.67
N LEU A 102 -22.19 -14.98 -15.17
CA LEU A 102 -22.15 -13.65 -15.77
C LEU A 102 -23.04 -13.54 -17.02
N HIS A 103 -22.99 -14.51 -17.93
CA HIS A 103 -23.83 -14.55 -19.12
C HIS A 103 -25.32 -14.63 -18.76
N THR A 104 -25.67 -15.32 -17.69
CA THR A 104 -27.06 -15.41 -17.22
C THR A 104 -27.56 -14.07 -16.67
N LEU A 105 -26.75 -13.38 -15.87
CA LEU A 105 -27.09 -12.03 -15.40
C LEU A 105 -27.26 -11.05 -16.58
N ARG A 106 -26.37 -11.11 -17.57
CA ARG A 106 -26.49 -10.31 -18.81
C ARG A 106 -27.79 -10.63 -19.55
N HIS A 107 -28.13 -11.92 -19.70
CA HIS A 107 -29.36 -12.33 -20.38
C HIS A 107 -30.59 -11.76 -19.67
N ILE A 108 -30.65 -11.86 -18.33
CA ILE A 108 -31.72 -11.30 -17.51
C ILE A 108 -31.82 -9.77 -17.71
N TYR A 109 -30.68 -9.08 -17.71
CA TYR A 109 -30.65 -7.64 -17.91
C TYR A 109 -31.24 -7.23 -19.27
N ILE A 110 -30.87 -7.94 -20.35
CA ILE A 110 -31.29 -7.62 -21.74
C ILE A 110 -32.74 -8.04 -22.02
N ALA A 111 -33.23 -9.12 -21.40
CA ALA A 111 -34.55 -9.73 -21.72
C ALA A 111 -35.78 -8.82 -21.46
N GLY A 112 -35.61 -7.64 -20.86
CA GLY A 112 -36.69 -6.67 -20.64
C GLY A 112 -37.49 -6.92 -19.34
N LYS A 113 -38.68 -6.32 -19.23
CA LYS A 113 -39.53 -6.45 -18.03
C LYS A 113 -40.46 -7.67 -18.10
N PRO A 114 -40.74 -8.36 -16.97
CA PRO A 114 -40.21 -8.09 -15.63
C PRO A 114 -38.74 -8.55 -15.51
N ARG A 115 -37.90 -7.66 -14.97
CA ARG A 115 -36.45 -7.87 -14.82
C ARG A 115 -36.16 -8.29 -13.38
N CYS A 116 -35.62 -9.48 -13.19
CA CYS A 116 -35.25 -10.01 -11.88
C CYS A 116 -33.95 -10.84 -12.00
N PRO A 117 -32.86 -10.47 -11.29
CA PRO A 117 -32.73 -9.26 -10.47
C PRO A 117 -32.85 -7.96 -11.29
N HIS A 118 -33.43 -6.92 -10.68
CA HIS A 118 -33.59 -5.60 -11.27
C HIS A 118 -32.26 -4.85 -11.38
N SER A 119 -31.45 -4.95 -10.32
CA SER A 119 -30.09 -4.42 -10.23
C SER A 119 -29.18 -5.43 -9.53
N VAL A 120 -27.90 -5.43 -9.89
CA VAL A 120 -26.87 -6.27 -9.27
C VAL A 120 -25.68 -5.38 -8.93
N GLY A 121 -25.35 -5.28 -7.65
CA GLY A 121 -24.09 -4.71 -7.15
C GLY A 121 -23.10 -5.83 -6.90
N ILE A 122 -21.88 -5.69 -7.41
CA ILE A 122 -20.81 -6.68 -7.27
C ILE A 122 -19.63 -6.00 -6.60
N ILE A 123 -19.11 -6.61 -5.53
CA ILE A 123 -17.97 -6.13 -4.76
C ILE A 123 -16.87 -7.20 -4.85
N GLY A 124 -15.67 -6.76 -5.21
CA GLY A 124 -14.50 -7.62 -5.38
C GLY A 124 -13.24 -6.78 -5.57
N VAL A 125 -12.09 -7.43 -5.41
CA VAL A 125 -10.77 -6.83 -5.63
C VAL A 125 -10.47 -6.72 -7.12
N LYS A 126 -10.90 -7.69 -7.94
CA LYS A 126 -10.66 -7.68 -9.39
C LYS A 126 -11.88 -7.19 -10.16
N SER A 127 -11.65 -6.47 -11.25
CA SER A 127 -12.73 -6.10 -12.16
C SER A 127 -13.24 -7.33 -12.93
N ILE A 128 -14.52 -7.31 -13.31
CA ILE A 128 -15.18 -8.39 -14.06
C ILE A 128 -14.44 -8.70 -15.37
N ALA A 129 -13.90 -7.67 -16.03
CA ALA A 129 -13.13 -7.81 -17.27
C ALA A 129 -11.82 -8.60 -17.08
N GLN A 130 -11.23 -8.53 -15.89
CA GLN A 130 -9.98 -9.24 -15.55
C GLN A 130 -10.23 -10.65 -15.03
N LEU A 131 -11.41 -10.92 -14.44
CA LEU A 131 -11.82 -12.27 -14.05
C LEU A 131 -12.18 -13.14 -15.26
N ASN A 132 -12.63 -12.52 -16.36
CA ASN A 132 -12.96 -13.24 -17.59
C ASN A 132 -11.70 -13.47 -18.46
N TYR A 133 -11.16 -14.69 -18.43
CA TYR A 133 -9.96 -15.06 -19.21
C TYR A 133 -10.18 -15.08 -20.72
N ASP A 134 -11.43 -15.20 -21.18
CA ASP A 134 -11.78 -15.03 -22.59
C ASP A 134 -11.90 -13.53 -22.91
N ARG A 135 -10.72 -12.89 -23.07
CA ARG A 135 -10.54 -11.44 -23.33
C ARG A 135 -11.23 -10.94 -24.61
N SER A 136 -11.93 -11.80 -25.36
CA SER A 136 -12.47 -11.49 -26.68
C SER A 136 -13.80 -10.74 -26.63
N ILE A 137 -14.62 -10.92 -25.59
CA ILE A 137 -15.95 -10.27 -25.48
C ILE A 137 -16.29 -10.07 -24.00
N SER A 138 -16.17 -8.85 -23.46
CA SER A 138 -16.73 -8.54 -22.13
C SER A 138 -18.25 -8.75 -22.17
N PRO A 139 -18.82 -9.64 -21.34
CA PRO A 139 -20.27 -9.77 -21.24
C PRO A 139 -20.93 -8.49 -20.70
N PHE A 140 -20.15 -7.53 -20.18
CA PHE A 140 -20.63 -6.27 -19.62
C PHE A 140 -20.02 -5.09 -20.36
N ASN A 141 -20.66 -4.68 -21.45
CA ASN A 141 -20.53 -3.32 -21.99
C ASN A 141 -21.66 -2.40 -21.46
N ILE A 142 -22.33 -2.84 -20.39
CA ILE A 142 -23.51 -2.22 -19.76
C ILE A 142 -23.34 -2.29 -18.23
N GLN A 143 -22.21 -1.80 -17.74
CA GLN A 143 -21.91 -1.69 -16.31
C GLN A 143 -21.43 -0.29 -15.99
N ASP A 144 -21.83 0.23 -14.83
CA ASP A 144 -21.21 1.39 -14.21
C ASP A 144 -20.17 0.86 -13.22
N GLU A 145 -18.89 1.15 -13.45
CA GLU A 145 -17.80 0.74 -12.57
C GLU A 145 -17.57 1.83 -11.51
N PHE A 146 -17.74 1.47 -10.24
CA PHE A 146 -17.51 2.38 -9.11
C PHE A 146 -16.21 2.01 -8.41
N HIS A 147 -15.21 2.87 -8.53
CA HIS A 147 -13.99 2.73 -7.74
C HIS A 147 -14.17 3.45 -6.41
N LEU A 148 -13.88 2.77 -5.30
CA LEU A 148 -13.83 3.38 -3.97
C LEU A 148 -12.41 3.91 -3.72
N PRO A 149 -12.17 5.23 -3.84
CA PRO A 149 -10.84 5.78 -3.61
C PRO A 149 -10.49 5.75 -2.11
N ASN A 150 -9.20 5.92 -1.82
CA ASN A 150 -8.73 6.24 -0.48
C ASN A 150 -9.38 7.55 0.03
N PHE A 151 -9.45 7.69 1.35
CA PHE A 151 -10.00 8.89 1.98
C PHE A 151 -9.22 10.14 1.61
N THR A 152 -9.93 11.23 1.32
CA THR A 152 -9.31 12.56 1.25
C THR A 152 -8.94 13.04 2.65
N LEU A 153 -8.12 14.10 2.74
CA LEU A 153 -7.79 14.70 4.03
C LEU A 153 -9.05 15.14 4.79
N GLU A 154 -10.03 15.69 4.08
CA GLU A 154 -11.31 16.14 4.65
C GLU A 154 -12.11 14.96 5.21
N GLN A 155 -12.11 13.82 4.52
CA GLN A 155 -12.78 12.60 4.99
C GLN A 155 -12.08 12.01 6.22
N VAL A 156 -10.74 12.05 6.27
CA VAL A 156 -9.99 11.65 7.49
C VAL A 156 -10.29 12.61 8.65
N GLN A 157 -10.37 13.92 8.39
CA GLN A 157 -10.78 14.92 9.37
C GLN A 157 -12.19 14.68 9.89
N GLU A 158 -13.14 14.37 9.00
CA GLU A 158 -14.51 14.05 9.37
C GLU A 158 -14.57 12.80 10.23
N LEU A 159 -13.91 11.71 9.81
CA LEU A 159 -13.87 10.44 10.55
C LEU A 159 -13.32 10.62 11.97
N LEU A 160 -12.17 11.28 12.12
CA LEU A 160 -11.56 11.54 13.44
C LEU A 160 -12.34 12.60 14.24
N GLY A 161 -13.06 13.49 13.54
CA GLY A 161 -13.96 14.47 14.13
C GLY A 161 -15.20 13.82 14.77
N GLN A 162 -15.76 12.77 14.16
CA GLN A 162 -16.84 11.98 14.75
C GLN A 162 -16.41 11.36 16.09
N TYR A 163 -15.24 10.73 16.13
CA TYR A 163 -14.64 10.24 17.38
C TYR A 163 -14.48 11.35 18.42
N THR A 164 -13.94 12.50 18.02
CA THR A 164 -13.76 13.65 18.91
C THR A 164 -15.09 14.13 19.49
N GLY A 165 -16.16 14.13 18.68
CA GLY A 165 -17.50 14.52 19.12
C GLY A 165 -18.13 13.54 20.11
N GLU A 166 -17.90 12.24 19.93
CA GLU A 166 -18.45 11.18 20.79
C GLU A 166 -17.67 11.03 22.11
N VAL A 167 -16.34 11.10 22.07
CA VAL A 167 -15.46 10.78 23.21
C VAL A 167 -14.94 12.04 23.93
N GLY A 168 -14.93 13.20 23.25
CA GLY A 168 -14.40 14.46 23.78
C GLY A 168 -12.88 14.59 23.74
N GLN A 169 -12.16 13.58 23.24
CA GLN A 169 -10.70 13.62 23.06
C GLN A 169 -10.35 14.16 21.66
N ALA A 170 -9.73 15.33 21.61
CA ALA A 170 -9.40 16.00 20.35
C ALA A 170 -8.07 15.54 19.74
N PHE A 171 -8.01 15.49 18.41
CA PHE A 171 -6.76 15.41 17.66
C PHE A 171 -6.27 16.81 17.30
N VAL A 172 -4.99 17.07 17.53
CA VAL A 172 -4.32 18.28 17.02
C VAL A 172 -4.29 18.23 15.47
N PRO A 173 -4.59 19.32 14.74
CA PRO A 173 -4.73 19.29 13.27
C PRO A 173 -3.54 18.69 12.52
N GLU A 174 -2.33 18.94 13.02
CA GLU A 174 -1.07 18.43 12.49
C GLU A 174 -1.02 16.90 12.52
N VAL A 175 -1.62 16.26 13.53
CA VAL A 175 -1.71 14.78 13.61
C VAL A 175 -2.57 14.23 12.49
N ILE A 176 -3.72 14.86 12.23
CA ILE A 176 -4.63 14.42 11.16
C ILE A 176 -3.95 14.55 9.79
N ALA A 177 -3.28 15.68 9.56
CA ALA A 177 -2.50 15.90 8.35
C ALA A 177 -1.37 14.86 8.20
N ALA A 178 -0.66 14.54 9.29
CA ALA A 178 0.41 13.55 9.30
C ALA A 178 -0.11 12.13 9.04
N ILE A 179 -1.25 11.73 9.62
CA ILE A 179 -1.91 10.44 9.34
C ILE A 179 -2.26 10.34 7.86
N HIS A 180 -2.94 11.34 7.29
CA HIS A 180 -3.29 11.32 5.87
C HIS A 180 -2.03 11.29 4.98
N LYS A 181 -0.99 12.07 5.31
CA LYS A 181 0.28 12.10 4.57
C LYS A 181 0.97 10.73 4.56
N GLN A 182 1.00 10.03 5.70
CA GLN A 182 1.68 8.74 5.86
C GLN A 182 0.88 7.55 5.30
N THR A 183 -0.45 7.65 5.25
CA THR A 183 -1.33 6.57 4.76
C THR A 183 -1.82 6.80 3.34
N ALA A 184 -1.70 8.01 2.81
CA ALA A 184 -2.40 8.48 1.62
C ALA A 184 -3.91 8.18 1.65
N GLY A 185 -4.52 8.25 2.84
CA GLY A 185 -5.94 8.00 3.06
C GLY A 185 -6.36 6.52 3.02
N GLN A 186 -5.41 5.58 2.99
CA GLN A 186 -5.73 4.16 2.91
C GLN A 186 -6.55 3.76 4.16
N PRO A 187 -7.80 3.27 4.00
CA PRO A 187 -8.73 3.13 5.13
C PRO A 187 -8.23 2.26 6.28
N VAL A 188 -7.54 1.14 5.99
CA VAL A 188 -7.04 0.23 7.03
C VAL A 188 -5.95 0.90 7.86
N LEU A 189 -4.99 1.59 7.22
CA LEU A 189 -3.91 2.28 7.90
C LEU A 189 -4.41 3.50 8.67
N VAL A 190 -5.38 4.26 8.13
CA VAL A 190 -6.00 5.40 8.83
C VAL A 190 -6.67 4.92 10.11
N ASN A 191 -7.50 3.88 10.02
CA ASN A 191 -8.18 3.32 11.18
C ASN A 191 -7.20 2.66 12.16
N ARG A 192 -6.13 2.03 11.67
CA ARG A 192 -5.10 1.46 12.54
C ARG A 192 -4.35 2.54 13.31
N PHE A 193 -4.02 3.67 12.69
CA PHE A 193 -3.48 4.82 13.40
C PHE A 193 -4.44 5.33 14.48
N ALA A 194 -5.72 5.50 14.13
CA ALA A 194 -6.74 5.94 15.07
C ALA A 194 -6.78 4.98 16.26
N GLN A 195 -6.88 3.67 16.01
CA GLN A 195 -6.89 2.63 17.04
C GLN A 195 -5.67 2.70 17.97
N ILE A 196 -4.45 2.76 17.43
CA ILE A 196 -3.24 2.85 18.26
C ILE A 196 -3.29 4.12 19.13
N LEU A 197 -3.66 5.26 18.55
CA LEU A 197 -3.70 6.55 19.23
C LEU A 197 -4.84 6.64 20.25
N THR A 198 -5.98 5.97 20.04
CA THR A 198 -7.15 6.11 20.90
C THR A 198 -7.32 4.97 21.89
N GLU A 199 -6.77 3.79 21.62
CA GLU A 199 -7.03 2.59 22.43
C GLU A 199 -5.76 1.99 23.05
N GLU A 200 -4.57 2.18 22.44
CA GLU A 200 -3.38 1.42 22.82
C GLU A 200 -2.29 2.26 23.51
N LEU A 201 -2.15 3.56 23.20
CA LEU A 201 -1.09 4.40 23.77
C LEU A 201 -1.37 4.94 25.19
N ASP A 202 -2.42 4.45 25.88
CA ASP A 202 -2.81 4.85 27.24
C ASP A 202 -2.85 6.38 27.46
N ILE A 203 -3.29 7.13 26.45
CA ILE A 203 -3.37 8.60 26.50
C ILE A 203 -4.61 9.01 27.29
N PRO A 204 -4.49 9.81 28.37
CA PRO A 204 -5.64 10.30 29.11
C PRO A 204 -6.64 11.01 28.20
N LYS A 205 -7.93 10.67 28.30
CA LYS A 205 -8.99 11.24 27.44
C LYS A 205 -9.18 12.75 27.61
N SER A 206 -8.73 13.30 28.72
CA SER A 206 -8.68 14.74 28.98
C SER A 206 -7.61 15.48 28.19
N GLU A 207 -6.64 14.77 27.60
CA GLU A 207 -5.52 15.34 26.87
C GLU A 207 -5.68 15.16 25.36
N PRO A 208 -5.30 16.18 24.56
CA PRO A 208 -5.36 16.07 23.11
C PRO A 208 -4.29 15.10 22.58
N ILE A 209 -4.59 14.47 21.45
CA ILE A 209 -3.65 13.63 20.72
C ILE A 209 -2.70 14.53 19.94
N THR A 210 -1.40 14.46 20.25
CA THR A 210 -0.35 15.37 19.74
C THR A 210 0.61 14.66 18.78
N MET A 211 1.52 15.42 18.18
CA MET A 211 2.58 14.86 17.32
C MET A 211 3.53 13.90 18.04
N VAL A 212 3.71 14.05 19.37
CA VAL A 212 4.49 13.09 20.16
C VAL A 212 3.80 11.73 20.20
N HIS A 213 2.47 11.71 20.34
CA HIS A 213 1.66 10.49 20.29
C HIS A 213 1.69 9.88 18.89
N PHE A 214 1.57 10.72 17.86
CA PHE A 214 1.70 10.29 16.46
C PHE A 214 3.03 9.59 16.17
N SER A 215 4.17 10.17 16.59
CA SER A 215 5.48 9.55 16.37
C SER A 215 5.60 8.16 17.00
N LYS A 216 5.05 7.97 18.21
CA LYS A 216 4.98 6.67 18.88
C LYS A 216 4.11 5.68 18.09
N ALA A 217 2.90 6.09 17.71
CA ALA A 217 1.98 5.25 16.94
C ALA A 217 2.55 4.86 15.58
N HIS A 218 3.22 5.80 14.91
CA HIS A 218 3.86 5.58 13.62
C HIS A 218 4.98 4.54 13.71
N ALA A 219 5.85 4.68 14.71
CA ALA A 219 6.91 3.71 14.94
C ALA A 219 6.37 2.31 15.25
N GLN A 220 5.32 2.22 16.06
CA GLN A 220 4.64 0.96 16.32
C GLN A 220 4.08 0.36 15.03
N LEU A 221 3.36 1.14 14.22
CA LEU A 221 2.75 0.70 12.96
C LEU A 221 3.78 0.22 11.92
N LEU A 222 4.93 0.88 11.80
CA LEU A 222 6.00 0.47 10.89
C LEU A 222 6.58 -0.91 11.24
N HIS A 223 6.57 -1.27 12.52
CA HIS A 223 7.23 -2.46 13.05
C HIS A 223 6.28 -3.62 13.35
N GLU A 224 5.00 -3.34 13.58
CA GLU A 224 4.01 -4.37 13.86
C GLU A 224 3.79 -5.30 12.66
N ARG A 225 3.11 -6.41 12.94
CA ARG A 225 2.49 -7.26 11.94
C ARG A 225 1.00 -6.99 11.99
N ASN A 226 0.44 -6.61 10.85
CA ASN A 226 -1.00 -6.51 10.66
C ASN A 226 -1.37 -7.10 9.30
N THR A 227 -2.64 -7.48 9.15
CA THR A 227 -3.15 -8.20 7.98
C THR A 227 -2.92 -7.44 6.67
N ASN A 228 -3.08 -6.10 6.67
CA ASN A 228 -2.83 -5.27 5.50
C ASN A 228 -1.36 -5.32 5.05
N ILE A 229 -0.42 -5.21 5.98
CA ILE A 229 1.01 -5.28 5.70
C ILE A 229 1.42 -6.70 5.31
N GLU A 230 0.83 -7.73 5.92
CA GLU A 230 1.05 -9.13 5.51
C GLU A 230 0.55 -9.39 4.09
N HIS A 231 -0.62 -8.85 3.72
CA HIS A 231 -1.15 -8.91 2.36
C HIS A 231 -0.24 -8.19 1.37
N LEU A 232 0.22 -6.97 1.69
CA LEU A 232 1.20 -6.23 0.88
C LEU A 232 2.45 -7.09 0.64
N THR A 233 3.08 -7.57 1.70
CA THR A 233 4.33 -8.33 1.61
C THR A 233 4.17 -9.67 0.90
N THR A 234 3.06 -10.35 1.10
CA THR A 234 2.72 -11.58 0.37
C THR A 234 2.55 -11.29 -1.12
N ASN A 235 1.79 -10.24 -1.47
CA ASN A 235 1.52 -9.90 -2.86
C ASN A 235 2.79 -9.51 -3.62
N ILE A 236 3.64 -8.65 -3.05
CA ILE A 236 4.88 -8.23 -3.73
C ILE A 236 5.91 -9.36 -3.87
N ARG A 237 5.79 -10.45 -3.08
CA ARG A 237 6.65 -11.64 -3.19
C ARG A 237 6.14 -12.69 -4.17
N LYS A 238 4.90 -12.60 -4.64
CA LYS A 238 4.31 -13.60 -5.55
C LYS A 238 5.05 -13.70 -6.89
N ASN A 239 5.60 -12.60 -7.38
CA ASN A 239 6.28 -12.53 -8.66
C ASN A 239 7.68 -11.90 -8.50
N PRO A 240 8.77 -12.61 -8.83
CA PRO A 240 10.13 -12.08 -8.73
C PRO A 240 10.35 -10.78 -9.51
N ARG A 241 9.57 -10.55 -10.58
CA ARG A 241 9.67 -9.31 -11.37
C ARG A 241 9.15 -8.07 -10.64
N PHE A 242 8.31 -8.24 -9.62
CA PHE A 242 7.81 -7.12 -8.82
C PHE A 242 8.93 -6.40 -8.08
N GLU A 243 9.89 -7.13 -7.52
CA GLU A 243 11.03 -6.54 -6.86
C GLU A 243 11.76 -5.59 -7.81
N SER A 244 12.11 -6.06 -9.02
CA SER A 244 12.83 -5.25 -10.00
C SER A 244 12.06 -3.98 -10.39
N VAL A 245 10.75 -4.08 -10.62
CA VAL A 245 9.93 -2.91 -10.99
C VAL A 245 9.76 -1.94 -9.82
N LEU A 246 9.43 -2.44 -8.62
CA LEU A 246 9.30 -1.60 -7.43
C LEU A 246 10.62 -0.91 -7.10
N MET A 247 11.75 -1.62 -7.22
CA MET A 247 13.08 -1.02 -7.06
C MET A 247 13.35 0.07 -8.09
N ARG A 248 12.96 -0.12 -9.37
CA ARG A 248 13.11 0.91 -10.40
C ARG A 248 12.27 2.15 -10.11
N ILE A 249 11.03 1.97 -9.65
CA ILE A 249 10.15 3.07 -9.21
C ILE A 249 10.87 3.86 -8.11
N MET A 250 11.37 3.17 -7.08
CA MET A 250 12.08 3.78 -5.94
C MET A 250 13.47 4.32 -6.27
N ALA A 251 14.08 3.92 -7.38
CA ALA A 251 15.44 4.32 -7.75
C ALA A 251 15.45 5.58 -8.62
N ARG A 252 14.62 5.63 -9.68
CA ARG A 252 14.88 6.54 -10.81
C ARG A 252 14.14 7.87 -10.69
N ASP A 253 14.89 8.96 -10.82
CA ASP A 253 14.33 10.32 -10.99
C ASP A 253 13.43 10.43 -12.23
N GLU A 254 13.69 9.62 -13.26
CA GLU A 254 12.92 9.56 -14.52
C GLU A 254 11.58 8.82 -14.38
N GLY A 255 11.37 8.10 -13.28
CA GLY A 255 10.14 7.33 -13.03
C GLY A 255 10.02 6.07 -13.90
N VAL A 256 8.90 5.37 -13.72
CA VAL A 256 8.42 4.30 -14.60
C VAL A 256 7.05 4.74 -15.06
N ASP A 257 6.77 4.72 -16.37
CA ASP A 257 5.46 5.14 -16.90
C ASP A 257 4.33 4.30 -16.29
N PHE A 258 3.28 4.96 -15.83
CA PHE A 258 2.09 4.25 -15.36
C PHE A 258 1.27 3.81 -16.56
N ASN A 259 1.31 2.51 -16.85
CA ASN A 259 0.58 1.89 -17.94
C ASN A 259 -0.19 0.65 -17.46
N MET A 260 -1.52 0.70 -17.51
CA MET A 260 -2.38 -0.42 -17.15
C MET A 260 -2.36 -1.56 -18.17
N ASP A 261 -1.79 -1.35 -19.37
CA ASP A 261 -1.59 -2.42 -20.37
C ASP A 261 -0.33 -3.26 -20.07
N ASP A 262 0.56 -2.79 -19.18
CA ASP A 262 1.66 -3.60 -18.68
C ASP A 262 1.14 -4.50 -17.55
N ASP A 263 1.20 -5.82 -17.76
CA ASP A 263 0.67 -6.81 -16.81
C ASP A 263 1.24 -6.64 -15.38
N ILE A 264 2.52 -6.27 -15.23
CA ILE A 264 3.15 -6.09 -13.92
C ILE A 264 2.63 -4.82 -13.23
N ILE A 265 2.55 -3.71 -13.97
CA ILE A 265 2.06 -2.44 -13.42
C ILE A 265 0.59 -2.57 -13.05
N ASN A 266 -0.21 -3.18 -13.92
CA ASN A 266 -1.62 -3.47 -13.64
C ASN A 266 -1.77 -4.28 -12.35
N GLU A 267 -1.02 -5.39 -12.20
CA GLU A 267 -1.14 -6.24 -11.02
C GLU A 267 -0.72 -5.51 -9.73
N LEU A 268 0.37 -4.73 -9.76
CA LEU A 268 0.82 -3.93 -8.62
C LEU A 268 -0.19 -2.82 -8.27
N ALA A 269 -0.82 -2.19 -9.26
CA ALA A 269 -1.84 -1.17 -9.04
C ALA A 269 -3.11 -1.78 -8.43
N MET A 270 -3.54 -2.95 -8.92
CA MET A 270 -4.70 -3.69 -8.39
C MET A 270 -4.48 -4.17 -6.95
N TYR A 271 -3.25 -4.57 -6.60
CA TYR A 271 -2.89 -4.87 -5.21
C TYR A 271 -2.79 -3.63 -4.32
N GLY A 272 -3.04 -2.43 -4.85
CA GLY A 272 -2.92 -1.16 -4.13
C GLY A 272 -1.48 -0.85 -3.72
N VAL A 273 -0.48 -1.39 -4.41
CA VAL A 273 0.94 -1.15 -4.09
C VAL A 273 1.41 0.17 -4.69
N ILE A 274 0.93 0.47 -5.91
CA ILE A 274 1.30 1.65 -6.68
C ILE A 274 0.06 2.40 -7.17
N LYS A 275 0.24 3.68 -7.50
CA LYS A 275 -0.76 4.56 -8.10
C LYS A 275 -0.16 5.40 -9.21
N ARG A 276 -1.02 6.02 -10.02
CA ARG A 276 -0.63 7.01 -11.01
C ARG A 276 -0.37 8.37 -10.35
N ALA A 277 0.84 8.88 -10.48
CA ALA A 277 1.21 10.23 -10.08
C ALA A 277 0.65 11.28 -11.05
N ARG A 278 0.67 12.57 -10.66
CA ARG A 278 0.11 13.68 -11.45
C ARG A 278 0.76 13.86 -12.82
N ASP A 279 2.01 13.44 -12.99
CA ASP A 279 2.75 13.50 -14.26
C ASP A 279 2.61 12.22 -15.10
N GLY A 280 1.81 11.25 -14.64
CA GLY A 280 1.57 10.00 -15.36
C GLY A 280 2.55 8.86 -15.04
N MET A 281 3.46 9.03 -14.08
CA MET A 281 4.40 7.99 -13.66
C MET A 281 3.85 7.13 -12.52
N CYS A 282 4.44 5.96 -12.31
CA CYS A 282 4.20 5.08 -11.17
C CYS A 282 4.74 5.70 -9.88
N GLU A 283 3.94 5.63 -8.81
CA GLU A 283 4.29 6.06 -7.47
C GLU A 283 3.85 5.01 -6.45
N ILE A 284 4.67 4.72 -5.43
CA ILE A 284 4.26 3.85 -4.31
C ILE A 284 3.08 4.50 -3.58
N LEU A 285 2.04 3.72 -3.29
CA LEU A 285 0.74 4.24 -2.81
C LEU A 285 0.88 5.24 -1.64
N ASN A 286 1.69 4.88 -0.63
CA ASN A 286 1.93 5.68 0.56
C ASN A 286 3.33 5.41 1.18
N PRO A 287 3.82 6.32 2.05
CA PRO A 287 5.14 6.16 2.68
C PRO A 287 5.31 4.93 3.57
N ILE A 288 4.26 4.46 4.26
CA ILE A 288 4.34 3.23 5.06
C ILE A 288 4.64 2.03 4.18
N TYR A 289 3.96 1.92 3.03
CA TYR A 289 4.21 0.87 2.05
C TYR A 289 5.61 0.95 1.50
N LEU A 290 6.12 2.15 1.20
CA LEU A 290 7.52 2.33 0.77
C LEU A 290 8.50 1.74 1.80
N TYR A 291 8.35 2.11 3.08
CA TYR A 291 9.19 1.56 4.15
C TYR A 291 9.11 0.03 4.21
N ARG A 292 7.88 -0.54 4.17
CA ARG A 292 7.69 -2.00 4.22
C ARG A 292 8.23 -2.72 3.01
N ILE A 293 8.13 -2.15 1.80
CA ILE A 293 8.68 -2.71 0.56
C ILE A 293 10.21 -2.74 0.64
N MET A 294 10.84 -1.61 1.02
CA MET A 294 12.29 -1.54 1.19
C MET A 294 12.81 -2.52 2.24
N ARG A 295 12.07 -2.72 3.33
CA ARG A 295 12.40 -3.72 4.36
C ARG A 295 12.19 -5.16 3.84
N THR A 296 11.19 -5.38 3.01
CA THR A 296 10.84 -6.72 2.48
C THR A 296 11.88 -7.23 1.49
N PHE A 297 12.34 -6.34 0.61
CA PHE A 297 13.37 -6.59 -0.39
C PHE A 297 14.73 -6.06 0.06
N LYS A 298 14.96 -5.97 1.39
CA LYS A 298 16.29 -5.70 1.92
C LYS A 298 17.21 -6.74 1.25
N PRO A 299 18.24 -6.31 0.50
CA PRO A 299 19.06 -7.25 -0.23
C PRO A 299 19.66 -8.25 0.75
N THR A 300 20.04 -9.44 0.27
CA THR A 300 20.76 -10.47 1.02
C THR A 300 22.16 -9.96 1.40
N LEU A 301 22.23 -8.91 2.22
CA LEU A 301 23.43 -8.32 2.82
C LEU A 301 23.82 -9.08 4.10
N ASN A 302 23.19 -10.24 4.35
CA ASN A 302 23.26 -11.14 5.51
C ASN A 302 24.59 -11.07 6.29
N GLY A 303 24.74 -10.09 7.20
CA GLY A 303 25.88 -10.01 8.13
C GLY A 303 26.70 -8.71 8.11
N LEU A 304 26.32 -7.68 7.36
CA LEU A 304 26.99 -6.36 7.45
C LEU A 304 26.50 -5.49 8.62
N GLU A 305 25.43 -5.88 9.32
CA GLU A 305 24.89 -5.13 10.46
C GLU A 305 25.93 -4.96 11.56
N HIS A 306 26.74 -5.99 11.82
CA HIS A 306 27.86 -5.94 12.76
C HIS A 306 29.07 -5.12 12.26
N GLN A 307 29.04 -4.63 11.02
CA GLN A 307 30.12 -3.86 10.40
C GLN A 307 29.76 -2.38 10.23
N TYR A 308 28.53 -1.98 10.57
CA TYR A 308 28.10 -0.58 10.59
C TYR A 308 29.00 0.28 11.47
N LEU A 309 29.52 -0.33 12.54
CA LEU A 309 30.41 0.30 13.50
C LEU A 309 31.79 -0.38 13.47
N PRO A 310 32.89 0.35 13.68
CA PRO A 310 34.24 -0.22 13.67
C PRO A 310 34.47 -1.34 14.71
N GLY A 311 33.76 -1.33 15.85
CA GLY A 311 33.85 -2.37 16.89
C GLY A 311 32.64 -3.32 16.98
N GLY A 312 31.58 -3.06 16.21
CA GLY A 312 30.43 -3.95 16.06
C GLY A 312 29.43 -4.00 17.21
N ALA A 313 29.58 -3.15 18.24
CA ALA A 313 28.65 -3.07 19.37
C ALA A 313 27.64 -1.93 19.22
N ASP A 314 26.33 -2.22 19.37
CA ASP A 314 25.26 -1.20 19.27
C ASP A 314 25.41 -0.04 20.27
N GLU A 315 26.07 -0.26 21.41
CA GLU A 315 26.37 0.80 22.39
C GLU A 315 27.31 1.88 21.84
N GLU A 316 28.12 1.58 20.81
CA GLU A 316 28.97 2.59 20.16
C GLU A 316 28.16 3.62 19.37
N PHE A 317 26.89 3.34 19.06
CA PHE A 317 26.02 4.37 18.46
C PHE A 317 25.78 5.55 19.40
N LEU A 318 25.89 5.37 20.72
CA LEU A 318 25.79 6.46 21.69
C LEU A 318 26.92 7.48 21.52
N ASN A 319 28.03 7.12 20.85
CA ASN A 319 29.12 8.05 20.53
C ASN A 319 28.70 9.14 19.51
N TYR A 320 27.59 8.94 18.81
CA TYR A 320 27.00 9.94 17.90
C TYR A 320 25.91 10.77 18.58
N ILE A 321 25.82 10.72 19.91
CA ILE A 321 24.98 11.61 20.70
C ILE A 321 25.88 12.65 21.37
N THR A 322 25.59 13.92 21.10
CA THR A 322 26.27 15.06 21.71
C THR A 322 25.97 15.16 23.21
N PRO A 323 26.79 15.89 24.00
CA PRO A 323 26.50 16.12 25.41
C PRO A 323 25.17 16.81 25.70
N THR A 324 24.57 17.46 24.70
CA THR A 324 23.24 18.08 24.76
C THR A 324 22.12 17.15 24.32
N GLU A 325 22.38 15.84 24.25
CA GLU A 325 21.43 14.78 23.85
C GLU A 325 20.84 14.95 22.43
N GLN A 326 21.59 15.61 21.55
CA GLN A 326 21.28 15.75 20.12
C GLN A 326 22.11 14.78 19.28
N ILE A 327 21.58 14.38 18.12
CA ILE A 327 22.30 13.51 17.19
C ILE A 327 23.38 14.32 16.48
N ASP A 328 24.64 13.89 16.58
CA ASP A 328 25.71 14.35 15.71
C ASP A 328 25.61 13.64 14.34
N MET A 329 24.69 14.14 13.53
CA MET A 329 24.42 13.59 12.20
C MET A 329 25.63 13.71 11.27
N GLY A 330 26.50 14.70 11.48
CA GLY A 330 27.76 14.83 10.75
C GLY A 330 28.68 13.64 11.00
N ALA A 331 29.00 13.36 12.27
CA ALA A 331 29.82 12.22 12.64
C ALA A 331 29.18 10.88 12.27
N LEU A 332 27.85 10.76 12.41
CA LEU A 332 27.09 9.57 12.04
C LEU A 332 27.21 9.27 10.54
N LEU A 333 27.04 10.27 9.68
CA LEU A 333 27.10 10.12 8.23
C LEU A 333 28.54 10.00 7.70
N ASP A 334 29.52 10.62 8.37
CA ASP A 334 30.94 10.39 8.10
C ASP A 334 31.28 8.91 8.33
N ASN A 335 30.83 8.32 9.44
CA ASN A 335 31.01 6.89 9.67
C ASN A 335 30.27 6.04 8.62
N PHE A 336 29.06 6.43 8.21
CA PHE A 336 28.36 5.74 7.13
C PHE A 336 29.17 5.73 5.82
N GLN A 337 29.75 6.86 5.43
CA GLN A 337 30.63 6.95 4.26
C GLN A 337 31.84 6.02 4.40
N ASP A 338 32.50 6.03 5.56
CA ASP A 338 33.64 5.16 5.81
C ASP A 338 33.22 3.69 5.82
N PHE A 339 32.05 3.36 6.37
CA PHE A 339 31.49 2.02 6.32
C PHE A 339 31.30 1.54 4.88
N ILE A 340 30.72 2.36 4.00
CA ILE A 340 30.58 2.01 2.58
C ILE A 340 31.95 1.78 1.93
N ALA A 341 32.93 2.63 2.23
CA ALA A 341 34.30 2.47 1.73
C ALA A 341 34.97 1.18 2.25
N ARG A 342 34.78 0.83 3.52
CA ARG A 342 35.33 -0.38 4.17
C ARG A 342 34.66 -1.67 3.69
N ALA A 343 33.33 -1.68 3.63
CA ALA A 343 32.55 -2.81 3.13
C ALA A 343 32.91 -3.13 1.68
N GLY A 344 33.29 -2.11 0.89
CA GLY A 344 33.86 -2.25 -0.44
C GLY A 344 32.92 -2.97 -1.43
N PHE A 345 33.47 -3.44 -2.55
CA PHE A 345 32.73 -4.13 -3.63
C PHE A 345 31.92 -5.37 -3.19
N LYS A 346 32.09 -5.85 -1.94
CA LYS A 346 31.31 -6.96 -1.37
C LYS A 346 29.82 -6.64 -1.23
N ILE A 347 29.45 -5.35 -1.26
CA ILE A 347 28.06 -4.94 -1.08
C ILE A 347 27.16 -5.55 -2.16
N LEU A 348 27.67 -5.96 -3.33
CA LEU A 348 26.85 -6.02 -4.53
C LEU A 348 27.16 -7.14 -5.52
N GLN A 349 26.70 -8.34 -5.21
CA GLN A 349 26.29 -9.31 -6.24
C GLN A 349 24.84 -9.69 -6.00
N VAL A 350 23.92 -8.75 -6.28
CA VAL A 350 22.49 -9.06 -6.35
C VAL A 350 22.11 -8.91 -7.83
N PRO A 351 21.98 -10.03 -8.58
CA PRO A 351 21.86 -10.01 -10.04
C PRO A 351 20.72 -9.13 -10.59
N ASP A 352 19.71 -8.86 -9.77
CA ASP A 352 18.44 -8.26 -10.19
C ASP A 352 18.06 -6.95 -9.49
N THR A 353 18.83 -6.48 -8.50
CA THR A 353 18.58 -5.18 -7.84
C THR A 353 19.30 -4.07 -8.60
N PRO A 354 18.60 -2.99 -9.02
CA PRO A 354 19.25 -1.81 -9.58
C PRO A 354 20.37 -1.33 -8.66
N GLN A 355 21.58 -1.11 -9.21
CA GLN A 355 22.76 -0.69 -8.44
C GLN A 355 22.46 0.57 -7.61
N GLU A 356 21.69 1.45 -8.25
CA GLU A 356 21.08 2.70 -7.81
C GLU A 356 20.29 2.59 -6.50
N SER A 357 19.74 1.41 -6.19
CA SER A 357 18.92 1.19 -4.99
C SER A 357 19.74 0.80 -3.77
N VAL A 358 20.90 0.18 -3.92
CA VAL A 358 21.53 -0.50 -2.76
C VAL A 358 22.15 0.47 -1.75
N GLY A 359 22.76 1.56 -2.21
CA GLY A 359 23.24 2.61 -1.30
C GLY A 359 22.13 3.15 -0.39
N ARG A 360 20.92 3.33 -0.95
CA ARG A 360 19.73 3.75 -0.20
C ARG A 360 19.25 2.71 0.80
N HIS A 361 19.24 1.43 0.42
CA HIS A 361 18.86 0.35 1.34
C HIS A 361 19.82 0.27 2.52
N LEU A 362 21.12 0.40 2.26
CA LEU A 362 22.13 0.41 3.31
C LEU A 362 22.00 1.60 4.24
N LEU A 363 21.81 2.80 3.68
CA LEU A 363 21.59 4.00 4.49
C LEU A 363 20.33 3.85 5.35
N LEU A 364 19.23 3.37 4.78
CA LEU A 364 17.99 3.16 5.51
C LEU A 364 18.20 2.17 6.66
N ALA A 365 18.85 1.03 6.41
CA ALA A 365 19.12 0.03 7.44
C ALA A 365 20.06 0.55 8.54
N TYR A 366 21.10 1.30 8.15
CA TYR A 366 22.04 1.93 9.07
C TYR A 366 21.35 2.94 10.00
N LEU A 367 20.57 3.86 9.43
CA LEU A 367 19.82 4.86 10.19
C LEU A 367 18.71 4.22 11.02
N ASP A 368 18.01 3.21 10.51
CA ASP A 368 16.97 2.48 11.24
C ASP A 368 17.53 1.81 12.50
N GLN A 369 18.71 1.17 12.41
CA GLN A 369 19.38 0.57 13.56
C GLN A 369 19.83 1.61 14.58
N PHE A 370 20.47 2.70 14.12
CA PHE A 370 20.88 3.82 14.97
C PHE A 370 19.70 4.46 15.70
N VAL A 371 18.64 4.81 14.98
CA VAL A 371 17.47 5.49 15.55
C VAL A 371 16.80 4.60 16.60
N LYS A 372 16.77 3.29 16.38
CA LYS A 372 16.27 2.32 17.38
C LYS A 372 17.13 2.28 18.63
N SER A 373 18.45 2.26 18.50
CA SER A 373 19.36 2.16 19.65
C SER A 373 19.25 3.36 20.60
N ILE A 374 18.86 4.52 20.08
CA ILE A 374 18.69 5.75 20.86
C ILE A 374 17.22 6.05 21.23
N GLY A 375 16.27 5.18 20.88
CA GLY A 375 14.85 5.41 21.15
C GLY A 375 14.22 6.56 20.37
N GLY A 376 14.77 6.90 19.20
CA GLY A 376 14.22 7.91 18.30
C GLY A 376 13.15 7.35 17.35
N PHE A 377 12.67 8.21 16.45
CA PHE A 377 11.67 7.87 15.43
C PHE A 377 12.21 8.18 14.04
N MET A 378 11.98 7.27 13.08
CA MET A 378 12.33 7.46 11.69
C MET A 378 11.12 7.19 10.81
N HIS A 379 10.87 8.07 9.85
CA HIS A 379 9.91 7.79 8.79
C HIS A 379 10.36 8.37 7.46
N ILE A 380 9.81 7.80 6.40
CA ILE A 380 10.10 8.20 5.03
C ILE A 380 8.98 9.12 4.56
N GLU A 381 9.30 10.10 3.74
CA GLU A 381 8.32 10.86 2.98
C GLU A 381 8.44 10.58 1.48
N VAL A 382 7.28 10.51 0.83
CA VAL A 382 7.15 10.28 -0.61
C VAL A 382 6.44 11.49 -1.19
N GLN A 383 7.20 12.47 -1.65
CA GLN A 383 6.57 13.61 -2.32
C GLN A 383 6.13 13.28 -3.75
N THR A 384 6.76 12.30 -4.42
CA THR A 384 6.43 11.91 -5.82
C THR A 384 6.86 10.48 -6.25
N GLY A 385 7.46 9.65 -5.37
CA GLY A 385 7.91 8.30 -5.74
C GLY A 385 9.05 8.21 -6.78
N ARG A 386 9.66 9.32 -7.23
CA ARG A 386 10.66 9.34 -8.31
C ARG A 386 12.10 9.31 -7.81
N GLY A 387 12.53 8.22 -7.22
CA GLY A 387 13.90 8.16 -6.70
C GLY A 387 14.20 9.21 -5.62
N ARG A 388 13.18 9.81 -5.00
CA ARG A 388 13.31 10.73 -3.88
C ARG A 388 12.88 9.98 -2.64
N MET A 389 13.81 9.87 -1.71
CA MET A 389 13.57 9.32 -0.39
C MET A 389 14.10 10.36 0.58
N ASP A 390 13.16 11.08 1.18
CA ASP A 390 13.42 12.03 2.24
C ASP A 390 13.21 11.26 3.55
N ILE A 391 14.28 11.10 4.30
CA ILE A 391 14.25 10.44 5.61
C ILE A 391 14.17 11.55 6.66
N ILE A 392 13.17 11.45 7.52
CA ILE A 392 13.04 12.32 8.68
C ILE A 392 13.34 11.47 9.92
N ILE A 393 14.31 11.93 10.69
CA ILE A 393 14.62 11.39 12.01
C ILE A 393 14.14 12.39 13.05
N ILE A 394 13.46 11.90 14.08
CA ILE A 394 13.00 12.69 15.22
C ILE A 394 13.61 12.10 16.49
N HIS A 395 14.36 12.92 17.21
CA HIS A 395 14.92 12.56 18.51
C HIS A 395 14.89 13.78 19.42
N ASN A 396 14.38 13.64 20.65
CA ASN A 396 14.24 14.75 21.61
C ASN A 396 13.58 16.01 21.01
N GLN A 397 12.48 15.82 20.27
CA GLN A 397 11.71 16.87 19.58
C GLN A 397 12.48 17.63 18.48
N GLN A 398 13.72 17.23 18.17
CA GLN A 398 14.50 17.75 17.06
C GLN A 398 14.26 16.92 15.80
N LYS A 399 14.14 17.58 14.66
CA LYS A 399 14.02 16.95 13.34
C LYS A 399 15.35 17.00 12.61
N TYR A 400 15.77 15.88 12.04
CA TYR A 400 16.93 15.77 11.17
C TYR A 400 16.45 15.27 9.80
N ILE A 401 16.77 16.01 8.75
CA ILE A 401 16.29 15.73 7.40
C ILE A 401 17.46 15.25 6.54
N VAL A 402 17.31 14.05 5.97
CA VAL A 402 18.27 13.43 5.07
C VAL A 402 17.60 13.22 3.71
N GLU A 403 18.05 13.91 2.67
CA GLU A 403 17.59 13.68 1.30
C GLU A 403 18.58 12.82 0.53
N THR A 404 18.09 11.83 -0.21
CA THR A 404 18.93 10.95 -1.02
C THR A 404 18.71 11.09 -2.53
N LYS A 405 19.82 11.13 -3.29
CA LYS A 405 19.82 11.21 -4.76
C LYS A 405 20.82 10.24 -5.37
N ILE A 406 20.69 10.05 -6.69
CA ILE A 406 21.70 9.37 -7.51
C ILE A 406 22.45 10.43 -8.31
N TRP A 407 23.77 10.27 -8.42
CA TRP A 407 24.60 11.19 -9.19
C TRP A 407 24.23 11.15 -10.68
N ARG A 408 23.83 12.31 -11.21
CA ARG A 408 23.48 12.50 -12.64
C ARG A 408 24.13 13.77 -13.24
N GLY A 409 25.20 14.24 -12.62
CA GLY A 409 25.96 15.41 -13.05
C GLY A 409 25.73 16.66 -12.19
N THR A 410 26.63 17.63 -12.35
CA THR A 410 26.77 18.79 -11.46
C THR A 410 25.53 19.69 -11.42
N SER A 411 24.83 19.87 -12.55
CA SER A 411 23.62 20.70 -12.60
C SER A 411 22.50 20.12 -11.73
N ARG A 412 22.23 18.81 -11.84
CA ARG A 412 21.23 18.13 -11.00
C ARG A 412 21.67 18.07 -9.53
N TYR A 413 22.96 17.90 -9.27
CA TYR A 413 23.52 17.93 -7.92
C TYR A 413 23.24 19.28 -7.22
N GLN A 414 23.51 20.40 -7.88
CA GLN A 414 23.26 21.73 -7.35
C GLN A 414 21.76 22.06 -7.25
N ALA A 415 20.95 21.60 -8.21
CA ALA A 415 19.50 21.75 -8.14
C ALA A 415 18.91 21.01 -6.93
N GLY A 416 19.40 19.81 -6.62
CA GLY A 416 18.97 19.04 -5.45
C GLY A 416 19.24 19.75 -4.13
N LYS A 417 20.40 20.40 -3.96
CA LYS A 417 20.68 21.21 -2.75
C LYS A 417 19.69 22.36 -2.55
N LYS A 418 19.31 23.04 -3.64
CA LYS A 418 18.29 24.11 -3.58
C LYS A 418 16.91 23.55 -3.22
N GLN A 419 16.58 22.35 -3.68
CA GLN A 419 15.35 21.66 -3.30
C GLN A 419 15.35 21.32 -1.82
N LEU A 420 16.45 20.75 -1.31
CA LEU A 420 16.61 20.48 0.11
C LEU A 420 16.47 21.76 0.94
N ALA A 421 17.14 22.87 0.55
CA ALA A 421 17.01 24.15 1.25
C ALA A 421 15.54 24.63 1.34
N ALA A 422 14.80 24.53 0.23
CA ALA A 422 13.38 24.89 0.22
C ALA A 422 12.55 23.99 1.16
N TYR A 423 12.89 22.69 1.22
CA TYR A 423 12.21 21.73 2.08
C TYR A 423 12.52 21.96 3.57
N LEU A 424 13.79 22.17 3.92
CA LEU A 424 14.23 22.52 5.28
C LEU A 424 13.49 23.77 5.80
N ARG A 425 13.35 24.80 4.96
CA ARG A 425 12.58 26.00 5.32
C ARG A 425 11.11 25.70 5.60
N ALA A 426 10.47 24.87 4.77
CA ALA A 426 9.07 24.49 4.97
C ALA A 426 8.87 23.69 6.28
N GLU A 427 9.87 22.90 6.67
CA GLU A 427 9.85 22.10 7.90
C GLU A 427 10.39 22.84 9.14
N GLY A 428 10.87 24.08 8.98
CA GLY A 428 11.43 24.90 10.07
C GLY A 428 12.76 24.38 10.61
N VAL A 429 13.53 23.65 9.80
CA VAL A 429 14.83 23.06 10.16
C VAL A 429 15.95 23.88 9.54
N THR A 430 17.01 24.15 10.29
CA THR A 430 18.14 25.01 9.84
C THR A 430 19.29 24.24 9.20
N GLU A 431 19.33 22.93 9.36
CA GLU A 431 20.38 22.05 8.84
C GLU A 431 19.80 20.81 8.15
N GLY A 432 20.39 20.41 7.02
CA GLY A 432 20.02 19.18 6.31
C GLY A 432 21.19 18.46 5.70
N TYR A 433 20.96 17.18 5.40
CA TYR A 433 21.99 16.25 4.95
C TYR A 433 21.64 15.73 3.56
N TYR A 434 22.51 15.97 2.59
CA TYR A 434 22.28 15.64 1.20
C TYR A 434 23.18 14.50 0.75
N ILE A 435 22.64 13.29 0.58
CA ILE A 435 23.42 12.09 0.27
C ILE A 435 23.20 11.70 -1.18
N VAL A 436 24.28 11.68 -1.96
CA VAL A 436 24.26 11.40 -3.39
C VAL A 436 25.10 10.17 -3.69
N PHE A 437 24.44 9.10 -4.10
CA PHE A 437 25.10 7.84 -4.47
C PHE A 437 25.67 7.95 -5.89
N ASP A 438 26.98 7.74 -6.02
CA ASP A 438 27.70 7.84 -7.30
C ASP A 438 28.11 6.46 -7.80
N HIS A 439 27.55 6.07 -8.94
CA HIS A 439 27.77 4.79 -9.61
C HIS A 439 28.65 4.91 -10.87
N ARG A 440 29.30 6.06 -11.09
CA ARG A 440 30.25 6.22 -12.21
C ARG A 440 31.40 5.23 -12.08
N GLU A 441 32.04 4.86 -13.20
CA GLU A 441 33.21 3.96 -13.19
C GLU A 441 34.42 4.52 -12.43
N LYS A 442 34.52 5.84 -12.34
CA LYS A 442 35.55 6.57 -11.59
C LYS A 442 34.87 7.63 -10.72
N PRO A 443 34.22 7.22 -9.63
CA PRO A 443 33.55 8.14 -8.72
C PRO A 443 34.60 8.80 -7.82
N GLU A 444 34.38 10.06 -7.46
CA GLU A 444 35.22 10.77 -6.50
C GLU A 444 34.38 11.04 -5.25
N PRO A 445 34.76 10.48 -4.08
CA PRO A 445 34.06 10.79 -2.85
C PRO A 445 34.24 12.28 -2.51
N ARG A 446 33.16 12.92 -2.08
CA ARG A 446 33.16 14.34 -1.72
C ARG A 446 32.32 14.55 -0.47
N VAL A 447 32.85 15.33 0.47
CA VAL A 447 32.09 15.86 1.60
C VAL A 447 32.26 17.37 1.58
N GLU A 448 31.15 18.09 1.69
CA GLU A 448 31.18 19.54 1.75
C GLU A 448 30.04 20.07 2.61
N THR A 449 30.25 21.25 3.18
CA THR A 449 29.22 21.99 3.92
C THR A 449 29.12 23.36 3.30
N GLU A 450 27.90 23.75 2.92
CA GLU A 450 27.62 25.04 2.30
C GLU A 450 26.40 25.67 2.96
N THR A 451 26.38 27.00 3.00
CA THR A 451 25.20 27.76 3.43
C THR A 451 24.41 28.21 2.20
N ILE A 452 23.15 27.78 2.12
CA ILE A 452 22.23 28.14 1.05
C ILE A 452 21.01 28.80 1.69
N GLU A 453 20.83 30.10 1.42
CA GLU A 453 19.70 30.88 1.94
C GLU A 453 19.53 30.78 3.47
N ASP A 454 20.65 30.98 4.19
CA ASP A 454 20.80 30.91 5.65
C ASP A 454 20.60 29.52 6.28
N LEU A 455 20.55 28.47 5.45
CA LEU A 455 20.44 27.08 5.87
C LEU A 455 21.75 26.34 5.63
N THR A 456 22.16 25.49 6.57
CA THR A 456 23.36 24.67 6.46
C THR A 456 23.02 23.37 5.74
N ILE A 457 23.70 23.08 4.64
CA ILE A 457 23.57 21.80 3.93
C ILE A 457 24.91 21.10 3.92
N ARG A 458 24.97 19.92 4.54
CA ARG A 458 26.12 19.02 4.48
C ARG A 458 25.86 17.95 3.43
N SER A 459 26.68 17.95 2.38
CA SER A 459 26.51 17.06 1.22
C SER A 459 27.58 15.98 1.19
N TYR A 460 27.16 14.76 0.85
CA TYR A 460 27.98 13.57 0.70
C TYR A 460 27.81 13.01 -0.71
N VAL A 461 28.90 12.88 -1.46
CA VAL A 461 28.94 12.06 -2.68
C VAL A 461 29.61 10.75 -2.32
N ILE A 462 28.83 9.67 -2.28
CA ILE A 462 29.26 8.35 -1.81
C ILE A 462 29.40 7.41 -3.01
N PRO A 463 30.63 6.97 -3.35
CA PRO A 463 30.86 5.93 -4.34
C PRO A 463 30.17 4.62 -3.98
N VAL A 464 29.39 4.05 -4.90
CA VAL A 464 28.79 2.72 -4.75
C VAL A 464 29.05 1.91 -6.02
N MET A 465 30.04 1.03 -5.98
CA MET A 465 30.43 0.21 -7.14
C MET A 465 29.95 -1.24 -6.99
N GLN A 466 29.36 -1.79 -8.06
CA GLN A 466 29.22 -3.25 -8.25
C GLN A 466 30.13 -3.69 -9.38
N GLU A 467 30.69 -4.90 -9.31
CA GLU A 467 31.34 -5.49 -10.48
C GLU A 467 30.31 -5.87 -11.55
N LEU A 468 30.61 -5.57 -12.81
CA LEU A 468 29.86 -6.09 -13.95
C LEU A 468 30.11 -7.60 -14.08
N PRO A 469 29.07 -8.46 -14.24
CA PRO A 469 29.23 -9.91 -14.38
C PRO A 469 30.21 -10.34 -15.48
N SER A 470 30.34 -9.54 -16.53
CA SER A 470 31.25 -9.77 -17.66
C SER A 470 32.75 -9.63 -17.32
N LYS A 471 33.12 -9.00 -16.20
CA LYS A 471 34.53 -8.91 -15.75
C LYS A 471 34.98 -10.10 -14.90
N VAL A 472 34.03 -10.84 -14.32
CA VAL A 472 34.33 -12.02 -13.48
C VAL A 472 34.82 -13.20 -14.34
N GLN A 473 34.28 -13.37 -15.56
CA GLN A 473 34.72 -14.44 -16.46
C GLN A 473 36.13 -14.24 -17.04
N SER A 474 36.65 -13.01 -17.11
CA SER A 474 38.01 -12.75 -17.57
C SER A 474 39.09 -13.04 -16.52
N ALA A 475 38.74 -13.15 -15.25
CA ALA A 475 39.70 -13.40 -14.16
C ALA A 475 39.90 -14.90 -13.86
N SER A 476 38.97 -15.76 -14.28
CA SER A 476 39.03 -17.22 -14.07
C SER A 476 39.72 -18.00 -15.20
N GLY A 477 40.34 -17.31 -16.17
CA GLY A 477 40.99 -17.90 -17.35
C GLY A 477 42.51 -17.75 -17.40
N MET A 478 43.16 -17.49 -16.26
CA MET A 478 44.63 -17.50 -16.14
C MET A 478 45.03 -18.24 -14.86
N GLN A 479 45.03 -19.57 -14.93
CA GLN A 479 45.96 -20.44 -14.21
C GLN A 479 46.25 -21.68 -15.05
#